data_AF-A0A4S3M7Z0-F1
#
_entry.id   AF-A0A4S3M7Z0-F1
#
_cell.length_a   1.000
_cell.length_b   1.000
_cell.length_c   1.000
_cell.angle_alpha   90.00
_cell.angle_beta   90.00
_cell.angle_gamma   90.00
#
_symmetry.space_group_name_H-M   'P 1'
#
loop_
_entity.id
_entity.type
_entity.pdbx_description
1 polymer ?
#
loop_
_entity_poly.entity_id
_entity_poly.type
_entity_poly.pdbx_seq_one_letter_code
_entity_poly.pdbx_strand_id
1 'polypeptide(L)'
;MERKDKIDTFGAVSLVAFGIVLAVNQVVVKLGNGGFQPVFMAGLRSVGAVIVLIAWMRLRGIPFDFRKGTLGPGLLLGALFAQEFVALFWALDHTSVSHASLLFYTMPVILSIAAHFLLPGERLTSLRVLGLVLAMGGVALVLGGHRGGQATLAGDLAALSGAFGWAGIALVLRLSRLSTVRPEMQLFWQLSVSAVILLAVSPMFGPFLRDPGMWHFMGLAYQILAVASFGFLFWVFLISIYPASGVASFAFLTPVLSVTLGWLLLGEEMGWNVIGAMVLVALGIVLINRKKRPA
;
A
#
# COMPACT_ATOMS: atom_id res chain seq x y z
N MET A 1 -7.56 -2.92 21.95
CA MET A 1 -7.91 -4.16 21.24
C MET A 1 -6.80 -5.15 21.48
N GLU A 2 -7.14 -6.40 21.81
CA GLU A 2 -6.14 -7.44 22.05
C GLU A 2 -5.46 -7.79 20.74
N ARG A 3 -4.11 -7.78 20.74
CA ARG A 3 -3.33 -8.11 19.55
C ARG A 3 -3.37 -9.61 19.31
N LYS A 4 -3.54 -10.00 18.05
CA LYS A 4 -3.50 -11.40 17.63
C LYS A 4 -2.12 -11.72 17.08
N ASP A 5 -1.58 -12.87 17.46
CA ASP A 5 -0.30 -13.36 16.94
C ASP A 5 -0.40 -13.96 15.53
N LYS A 6 -1.63 -14.11 14.99
CA LYS A 6 -1.90 -14.74 13.71
C LYS A 6 -3.09 -14.13 12.99
N ILE A 7 -3.08 -14.25 11.66
CA ILE A 7 -4.22 -13.97 10.81
C ILE A 7 -5.22 -15.13 10.94
N ASP A 8 -6.43 -14.81 11.38
CA ASP A 8 -7.56 -15.73 11.40
C ASP A 8 -8.41 -15.58 10.14
N THR A 9 -9.48 -16.36 10.02
CA THR A 9 -10.36 -16.34 8.84
C THR A 9 -10.91 -14.94 8.57
N PHE A 10 -11.30 -14.20 9.62
CA PHE A 10 -11.77 -12.83 9.48
C PHE A 10 -10.68 -11.92 8.89
N GLY A 11 -9.47 -11.98 9.42
CA GLY A 11 -8.33 -11.20 8.92
C GLY A 11 -7.98 -11.56 7.47
N ALA A 12 -7.99 -12.85 7.12
CA ALA A 12 -7.70 -13.31 5.77
C ALA A 12 -8.75 -12.83 4.76
N VAL A 13 -10.04 -13.03 5.04
CA VAL A 13 -11.13 -12.57 4.17
C VAL A 13 -11.10 -11.04 4.02
N SER A 14 -10.87 -10.34 5.13
CA SER A 14 -10.71 -8.88 5.16
C SER A 14 -9.57 -8.39 4.26
N LEU A 15 -8.39 -9.02 4.35
CA LEU A 15 -7.23 -8.65 3.57
C LEU A 15 -7.37 -8.98 2.09
N VAL A 16 -8.04 -10.09 1.75
CA VAL A 16 -8.39 -10.41 0.35
C VAL A 16 -9.35 -9.36 -0.22
N ALA A 17 -10.42 -9.02 0.52
CA ALA A 17 -11.37 -7.98 0.11
C ALA A 17 -10.67 -6.63 -0.08
N PHE A 18 -9.77 -6.27 0.84
CA PHE A 18 -8.94 -5.08 0.72
C PHE A 18 -8.02 -5.13 -0.51
N GLY A 19 -7.40 -6.28 -0.78
CA GLY A 19 -6.59 -6.51 -1.99
C GLY A 19 -7.38 -6.32 -3.28
N ILE A 20 -8.66 -6.74 -3.32
CA ILE A 20 -9.56 -6.49 -4.46
C ILE A 20 -9.81 -4.99 -4.64
N VAL A 21 -10.09 -4.26 -3.56
CA VAL A 21 -10.28 -2.79 -3.62
C VAL A 21 -9.03 -2.09 -4.17
N LEU A 22 -7.83 -2.53 -3.76
CA LEU A 22 -6.57 -2.01 -4.29
C LEU A 22 -6.34 -2.41 -5.76
N ALA A 23 -6.71 -3.62 -6.17
CA ALA A 23 -6.61 -4.05 -7.56
C ALA A 23 -7.54 -3.23 -8.46
N VAL A 24 -8.79 -2.98 -8.04
CA VAL A 24 -9.70 -2.05 -8.73
C VAL A 24 -9.11 -0.64 -8.76
N ASN A 25 -8.47 -0.20 -7.67
CA ASN A 25 -7.82 1.11 -7.63
C ASN A 25 -6.72 1.25 -8.70
N GLN A 26 -5.91 0.22 -8.95
CA GLN A 26 -4.90 0.26 -10.02
C GLN A 26 -5.54 0.50 -11.40
N VAL A 27 -6.67 -0.15 -11.68
CA VAL A 27 -7.44 0.07 -12.92
C VAL A 27 -7.97 1.52 -12.98
N VAL A 28 -8.55 2.03 -11.89
CA VAL A 28 -9.06 3.41 -11.81
C VAL A 28 -7.94 4.44 -11.97
N VAL A 29 -6.76 4.21 -11.39
CA VAL A 29 -5.58 5.07 -11.54
C VAL A 29 -5.11 5.08 -13.00
N LYS A 30 -5.04 3.92 -13.66
CA LYS A 30 -4.68 3.81 -15.09
C LYS A 30 -5.64 4.62 -15.97
N LEU A 31 -6.94 4.54 -15.70
CA LEU A 31 -7.97 5.30 -16.43
C LEU A 31 -7.97 6.80 -16.04
N GLY A 32 -7.56 7.15 -14.83
CA GLY A 32 -7.64 8.49 -14.26
C GLY A 32 -6.38 9.36 -14.42
N ASN A 33 -5.22 8.77 -14.70
CA ASN A 33 -3.93 9.49 -14.77
C ASN A 33 -3.81 10.47 -15.95
N GLY A 34 -4.78 10.52 -16.87
CA GLY A 34 -4.80 11.48 -17.97
C GLY A 34 -5.12 12.91 -17.54
N GLY A 35 -6.04 13.09 -16.58
CA GLY A 35 -6.63 14.40 -16.28
C GLY A 35 -5.96 15.21 -15.16
N PHE A 36 -5.27 14.55 -14.23
CA PHE A 36 -4.56 15.19 -13.12
C PHE A 36 -3.11 14.76 -13.08
N GLN A 37 -2.23 15.67 -12.68
CA GLN A 37 -0.85 15.35 -12.39
C GLN A 37 -0.77 14.44 -11.13
N PRO A 38 -0.06 13.29 -11.16
CA PRO A 38 -0.20 12.26 -10.12
C PRO A 38 0.12 12.69 -8.68
N VAL A 39 1.15 13.51 -8.47
CA VAL A 39 1.52 14.00 -7.12
C VAL A 39 0.46 14.97 -6.61
N PHE A 40 -0.04 15.86 -7.47
CA PHE A 40 -1.15 16.76 -7.14
C PHE A 40 -2.44 15.98 -6.82
N MET A 41 -2.77 14.95 -7.62
CA MET A 41 -3.91 14.08 -7.39
C MET A 41 -3.79 13.35 -6.05
N ALA A 42 -2.61 12.83 -5.69
CA ALA A 42 -2.37 12.19 -4.41
C ALA A 42 -2.49 13.17 -3.22
N GLY A 43 -2.06 14.42 -3.40
CA GLY A 43 -2.27 15.50 -2.42
C GLY A 43 -3.75 15.82 -2.23
N LEU A 44 -4.49 16.03 -3.32
CA LEU A 44 -5.93 16.31 -3.29
C LEU A 44 -6.74 15.14 -2.69
N ARG A 45 -6.36 13.91 -3.04
CA ARG A 45 -6.89 12.69 -2.44
C ARG A 45 -6.67 12.68 -0.93
N SER A 46 -5.49 13.08 -0.46
CA SER A 46 -5.17 13.13 0.97
C SER A 46 -5.97 14.21 1.69
N VAL A 47 -6.15 15.40 1.09
CA VAL A 47 -7.05 16.45 1.63
C VAL A 47 -8.48 15.95 1.74
N GLY A 48 -9.03 15.39 0.67
CA GLY A 48 -10.39 14.84 0.67
C GLY A 48 -10.57 13.75 1.72
N ALA A 49 -9.58 12.87 1.87
CA ALA A 49 -9.61 11.80 2.85
C ALA A 49 -9.52 12.31 4.30
N VAL A 50 -8.75 13.38 4.56
CA VAL A 50 -8.76 14.06 5.87
C VAL A 50 -10.15 14.59 6.18
N ILE A 51 -10.82 15.26 5.23
CA ILE A 51 -12.17 15.80 5.44
C ILE A 51 -13.16 14.68 5.78
N VAL A 52 -13.16 13.60 4.99
CA VAL A 52 -14.03 12.43 5.21
C VAL A 52 -13.73 11.77 6.56
N LEU A 53 -12.45 11.61 6.90
CA LEU A 53 -12.04 11.02 8.18
C LEU A 53 -12.43 11.88 9.37
N ILE A 54 -12.28 13.22 9.29
CA ILE A 54 -12.74 14.15 10.33
C ILE A 54 -14.27 14.02 10.49
N ALA A 55 -15.01 13.99 9.38
CA ALA A 55 -16.47 13.82 9.41
C ALA A 55 -16.85 12.49 10.08
N TRP A 56 -16.20 11.39 9.69
CA TRP A 56 -16.39 10.08 10.29
C TRP A 56 -16.10 10.08 11.81
N MET A 57 -14.96 10.65 12.22
CA MET A 57 -14.59 10.74 13.63
C MET A 57 -15.62 11.54 14.44
N ARG A 58 -16.11 12.67 13.90
CA ARG A 58 -17.16 13.47 14.54
C ARG A 58 -18.48 12.71 14.65
N LEU A 59 -18.93 12.06 13.57
CA LEU A 59 -20.16 11.24 13.55
C LEU A 59 -20.11 10.07 14.53
N ARG A 60 -18.92 9.50 14.75
CA ARG A 60 -18.71 8.38 15.67
C ARG A 60 -18.30 8.80 17.08
N GLY A 61 -18.26 10.10 17.38
CA GLY A 61 -17.84 10.63 18.67
C GLY A 61 -16.40 10.26 19.06
N ILE A 62 -15.52 10.08 18.07
CA ILE A 62 -14.11 9.73 18.28
C ILE A 62 -13.32 11.01 18.53
N PRO A 63 -12.70 11.18 19.72
CA PRO A 63 -11.93 12.39 20.02
C PRO A 63 -10.60 12.39 19.26
N PHE A 64 -10.10 13.59 18.94
CA PHE A 64 -8.73 13.78 18.48
C PHE A 64 -7.77 13.58 19.67
N ASP A 65 -7.00 12.49 19.66
CA ASP A 65 -6.04 12.16 20.73
C ASP A 65 -4.60 12.55 20.31
N PHE A 66 -4.25 13.82 20.50
CA PHE A 66 -2.90 14.34 20.32
C PHE A 66 -1.99 14.05 21.52
N ARG A 67 -1.91 12.77 21.93
CA ARG A 67 -1.15 12.34 23.10
C ARG A 67 0.32 12.76 23.03
N LYS A 68 0.92 13.11 24.17
CA LYS A 68 2.35 13.45 24.27
C LYS A 68 3.24 12.35 23.67
N GLY A 69 4.10 12.75 22.72
CA GLY A 69 5.01 11.88 22.00
C GLY A 69 4.43 11.22 20.74
N THR A 70 3.23 11.59 20.31
CA THR A 70 2.69 11.20 18.99
C THR A 70 3.08 12.16 17.87
N LEU A 71 3.42 13.41 18.17
CA LEU A 71 3.77 14.44 17.17
C LEU A 71 4.93 14.02 16.26
N GLY A 72 6.10 13.69 16.82
CA GLY A 72 7.27 13.29 16.03
C GLY A 72 7.01 12.07 15.13
N PRO A 73 6.51 10.96 15.69
CA PRO A 73 6.11 9.80 14.88
C PRO A 73 4.99 10.10 13.88
N GLY A 74 4.05 10.98 14.20
CA GLY A 74 2.96 11.37 13.31
C GLY A 74 3.45 12.17 12.09
N LEU A 75 4.39 13.10 12.32
CA LEU A 75 5.10 13.80 11.26
C LEU A 75 5.91 12.84 10.39
N LEU A 76 6.66 11.92 11.00
CA LEU A 76 7.42 10.90 10.28
C LEU A 76 6.48 9.99 9.46
N LEU A 77 5.36 9.56 10.03
CA LEU A 77 4.39 8.70 9.36
C LEU A 77 3.86 9.32 8.06
N GLY A 78 3.43 10.58 8.11
CA GLY A 78 2.95 11.27 6.92
C GLY A 78 4.07 11.69 5.96
N ALA A 79 5.27 11.96 6.46
CA ALA A 79 6.44 12.21 5.61
C ALA A 79 6.84 10.95 4.82
N LEU A 80 6.87 9.78 5.45
CA LEU A 80 7.12 8.50 4.78
C LEU A 80 6.05 8.21 3.73
N PHE A 81 4.78 8.47 4.05
CA PHE A 81 3.68 8.30 3.09
C PHE A 81 3.79 9.25 1.90
N ALA A 82 4.14 10.52 2.12
CA ALA A 82 4.38 11.45 1.02
C ALA A 82 5.58 11.01 0.17
N GLN A 83 6.70 10.65 0.82
CA GLN A 83 7.91 10.18 0.16
C GLN A 83 7.64 8.92 -0.67
N GLU A 84 6.88 7.97 -0.14
CA GLU A 84 6.48 6.75 -0.84
C GLU A 84 5.82 7.07 -2.19
N PHE A 85 4.79 7.94 -2.19
CA PHE A 85 4.09 8.31 -3.43
C PHE A 85 4.96 9.13 -4.38
N VAL A 86 5.71 10.12 -3.86
CA VAL A 86 6.60 10.92 -4.70
C VAL A 86 7.64 10.04 -5.38
N ALA A 87 8.26 9.12 -4.64
CA ALA A 87 9.24 8.20 -5.16
C ALA A 87 8.63 7.22 -6.17
N LEU A 88 7.44 6.69 -5.91
CA LEU A 88 6.73 5.80 -6.82
C LEU A 88 6.37 6.51 -8.13
N PHE A 89 5.81 7.72 -8.09
CA PHE A 89 5.46 8.45 -9.30
C PHE A 89 6.69 8.85 -10.09
N TRP A 90 7.74 9.31 -9.42
CA TRP A 90 9.00 9.63 -10.08
C TRP A 90 9.63 8.38 -10.72
N ALA A 91 9.54 7.21 -10.07
CA ALA A 91 9.96 5.95 -10.65
C ALA A 91 9.17 5.60 -11.92
N LEU A 92 7.85 5.76 -11.91
CA LEU A 92 7.00 5.51 -13.08
C LEU A 92 7.33 6.42 -14.28
N ASP A 93 7.90 7.61 -14.03
CA ASP A 93 8.36 8.52 -15.09
C ASP A 93 9.77 8.15 -15.62
N HIS A 94 10.56 7.37 -14.88
CA HIS A 94 11.98 7.11 -15.19
C HIS A 94 12.33 5.64 -15.46
N THR A 95 11.49 4.68 -15.10
CA THR A 95 11.68 3.24 -15.39
C THR A 95 10.40 2.63 -15.95
N SER A 96 10.45 1.34 -16.31
CA SER A 96 9.24 0.65 -16.75
C SER A 96 8.24 0.48 -15.61
N VAL A 97 6.93 0.52 -15.93
CA VAL A 97 5.85 0.27 -14.96
C VAL A 97 6.03 -1.10 -14.29
N SER A 98 6.46 -2.11 -15.05
CA SER A 98 6.74 -3.46 -14.56
C SER A 98 7.88 -3.47 -13.54
N HIS A 99 9.00 -2.79 -13.82
CA HIS A 99 10.14 -2.71 -12.89
C HIS A 99 9.80 -1.90 -11.64
N ALA A 100 9.20 -0.71 -11.80
CA ALA A 100 8.77 0.12 -10.69
C ALA A 100 7.83 -0.66 -9.76
N SER A 101 6.84 -1.35 -10.33
CA SER A 101 5.89 -2.16 -9.56
C SER A 101 6.59 -3.33 -8.86
N LEU A 102 7.46 -4.07 -9.56
CA LEU A 102 8.18 -5.20 -8.99
C LEU A 102 9.01 -4.77 -7.77
N LEU A 103 9.78 -3.69 -7.91
CA LEU A 103 10.62 -3.15 -6.84
C LEU A 103 9.77 -2.58 -5.71
N PHE A 104 8.68 -1.89 -6.00
CA PHE A 104 7.76 -1.38 -4.99
C PHE A 104 7.12 -2.51 -4.15
N TYR A 105 6.69 -3.60 -4.79
CA TYR A 105 6.13 -4.77 -4.12
C TYR A 105 7.18 -5.62 -3.39
N THR A 106 8.46 -5.25 -3.37
CA THR A 106 9.42 -5.85 -2.42
C THR A 106 9.18 -5.43 -0.98
N MET A 107 8.34 -4.41 -0.75
CA MET A 107 8.00 -3.90 0.59
C MET A 107 7.71 -5.01 1.62
N PRO A 108 6.87 -6.04 1.38
CA PRO A 108 6.59 -7.04 2.40
C PRO A 108 7.81 -7.90 2.76
N VAL A 109 8.76 -8.05 1.83
CA VAL A 109 10.06 -8.71 2.08
C VAL A 109 10.90 -7.82 2.99
N ILE A 110 11.05 -6.54 2.65
CA ILE A 110 11.78 -5.53 3.45
C ILE A 110 11.19 -5.46 4.87
N LEU A 111 9.87 -5.36 4.97
CA LEU A 111 9.17 -5.33 6.25
C LEU A 111 9.38 -6.61 7.04
N SER A 112 9.31 -7.79 6.42
CA SER A 112 9.54 -9.07 7.11
C SER A 112 10.97 -9.19 7.66
N ILE A 113 11.97 -8.68 6.92
CA ILE A 113 13.36 -8.62 7.38
C ILE A 113 13.49 -7.64 8.54
N ALA A 114 12.95 -6.43 8.42
CA ALA A 114 12.99 -5.44 9.50
C ALA A 114 12.24 -5.93 10.75
N ALA A 115 11.08 -6.56 10.57
CA ALA A 115 10.26 -7.12 11.63
C ALA A 115 11.00 -8.22 12.41
N HIS A 116 11.84 -9.01 11.75
CA HIS A 116 12.64 -10.03 12.41
C HIS A 116 13.52 -9.48 13.53
N PHE A 117 14.08 -8.28 13.33
CA PHE A 117 14.98 -7.63 14.26
C PHE A 117 14.26 -6.63 15.18
N LEU A 118 13.22 -5.97 14.69
CA LEU A 118 12.59 -4.84 15.39
C LEU A 118 11.26 -5.20 16.07
N LEU A 119 10.50 -6.15 15.55
CA LEU A 119 9.16 -6.48 16.06
C LEU A 119 9.18 -7.75 16.92
N PRO A 120 8.81 -7.65 18.22
CA PRO A 120 8.70 -8.81 19.09
C PRO A 120 7.72 -9.85 18.53
N GLY A 121 8.14 -11.11 18.45
CA GLY A 121 7.31 -12.21 17.97
C GLY A 121 7.26 -12.40 16.44
N GLU A 122 7.70 -11.42 15.64
CA GLU A 122 7.67 -11.50 14.18
C GLU A 122 8.99 -12.03 13.58
N ARG A 123 9.41 -13.24 13.98
CA ARG A 123 10.66 -13.83 13.46
C ARG A 123 10.53 -14.39 12.04
N LEU A 124 11.58 -14.24 11.24
CA LEU A 124 11.74 -14.97 9.99
C LEU A 124 11.99 -16.46 10.29
N THR A 125 11.26 -17.32 9.61
CA THR A 125 11.41 -18.78 9.66
C THR A 125 11.69 -19.27 8.24
N SER A 126 12.30 -20.44 8.08
CA SER A 126 12.54 -21.01 6.75
C SER A 126 11.25 -21.13 5.93
N LEU A 127 10.12 -21.41 6.60
CA LEU A 127 8.81 -21.46 5.97
C LEU A 127 8.31 -20.07 5.51
N ARG A 128 8.53 -19.02 6.32
CA ARG A 128 8.22 -17.65 5.93
C ARG A 128 9.09 -17.18 4.78
N VAL A 129 10.38 -17.50 4.80
CA VAL A 129 11.32 -17.18 3.71
C VAL A 129 10.86 -17.87 2.42
N LEU A 130 10.55 -19.17 2.47
CA LEU A 130 10.00 -19.88 1.32
C LEU A 130 8.71 -19.22 0.81
N GLY A 131 7.80 -18.86 1.71
CA GLY A 131 6.57 -18.19 1.34
C GLY A 131 6.79 -16.82 0.68
N LEU A 132 7.74 -16.02 1.17
CA LEU A 132 8.14 -14.74 0.56
C LEU A 132 8.73 -14.95 -0.83
N VAL A 133 9.61 -15.94 -1.00
CA VAL A 133 10.21 -16.28 -2.30
C VAL A 133 9.14 -16.71 -3.30
N LEU A 134 8.20 -17.57 -2.90
CA LEU A 134 7.11 -18.01 -3.77
C LEU A 134 6.19 -16.85 -4.15
N ALA A 135 5.77 -16.03 -3.18
CA ALA A 135 4.89 -14.89 -3.46
C ALA A 135 5.57 -13.86 -4.38
N MET A 136 6.82 -13.50 -4.08
CA MET A 136 7.59 -12.58 -4.92
C MET A 136 7.86 -13.16 -6.32
N GLY A 137 8.12 -14.47 -6.42
CA GLY A 137 8.26 -15.17 -7.69
C GLY A 137 6.97 -15.13 -8.52
N GLY A 138 5.80 -15.26 -7.89
CA GLY A 138 4.51 -15.09 -8.56
C GLY A 138 4.28 -13.67 -9.08
N VAL A 139 4.64 -12.65 -8.29
CA VAL A 139 4.59 -11.25 -8.73
C VAL A 139 5.55 -11.00 -9.90
N ALA A 140 6.78 -11.53 -9.83
CA ALA A 140 7.74 -11.44 -10.93
C ALA A 140 7.23 -12.14 -12.20
N LEU A 141 6.56 -13.29 -12.07
CA LEU A 141 6.00 -14.04 -13.19
C LEU A 141 4.89 -13.27 -13.92
N VAL A 142 3.99 -12.60 -13.18
CA VAL A 142 2.88 -11.85 -13.79
C VAL A 142 3.37 -10.54 -14.41
N LEU A 143 4.30 -9.84 -13.76
CA LEU A 143 4.84 -8.57 -14.25
C LEU A 143 5.87 -8.76 -15.37
N GLY A 144 6.65 -9.85 -15.34
CA GLY A 144 7.68 -10.15 -16.33
C GLY A 144 7.16 -10.46 -17.74
N GLY A 145 5.85 -10.74 -17.88
CA GLY A 145 5.20 -10.87 -19.18
C GLY A 145 5.05 -9.54 -19.93
N HIS A 146 5.11 -8.41 -19.22
CA HIS A 146 4.93 -7.08 -19.80
C HIS A 146 6.28 -6.51 -20.26
N ARG A 147 6.60 -6.71 -21.54
CA ARG A 147 7.79 -6.13 -22.18
C ARG A 147 7.50 -4.70 -22.65
N GLY A 148 8.00 -3.70 -21.93
CA GLY A 148 7.91 -2.30 -22.36
C GLY A 148 8.64 -1.34 -21.41
N GLY A 149 9.33 -0.33 -21.98
CA GLY A 149 10.09 0.69 -21.24
C GLY A 149 11.55 0.31 -21.00
N GLN A 150 12.44 1.32 -21.00
CA GLN A 150 13.83 1.14 -20.59
C GLN A 150 13.91 1.20 -19.06
N ALA A 151 14.55 0.21 -18.45
CA ALA A 151 14.86 0.26 -17.03
C ALA A 151 16.01 1.24 -16.80
N THR A 152 15.83 2.16 -15.86
CA THR A 152 16.92 3.05 -15.42
C THR A 152 17.22 2.80 -13.95
N LEU A 153 18.51 2.82 -13.60
CA LEU A 153 18.95 2.67 -12.21
C LEU A 153 18.30 3.71 -11.30
N ALA A 154 18.11 4.93 -11.80
CA ALA A 154 17.53 6.00 -11.02
C ALA A 154 16.06 5.69 -10.67
N GLY A 155 15.23 5.34 -11.66
CA GLY A 155 13.83 4.96 -11.42
C GLY A 155 13.70 3.72 -10.53
N ASP A 156 14.60 2.75 -10.68
CA ASP A 156 14.64 1.55 -9.85
C ASP A 156 14.98 1.87 -8.38
N LEU A 157 15.97 2.74 -8.13
CA LEU A 157 16.30 3.24 -6.79
C LEU A 157 15.14 4.02 -6.16
N ALA A 158 14.41 4.81 -6.97
CA ALA A 158 13.23 5.51 -6.49
C ALA A 158 12.11 4.53 -6.10
N ALA A 159 11.82 3.52 -6.93
CA ALA A 159 10.82 2.50 -6.60
C ALA A 159 11.17 1.74 -5.31
N LEU A 160 12.45 1.38 -5.14
CA LEU A 160 12.96 0.78 -3.90
C LEU A 160 12.80 1.72 -2.70
N SER A 161 13.11 3.01 -2.86
CA SER A 161 12.90 4.00 -1.80
C SER A 161 11.42 4.10 -1.41
N GLY A 162 10.50 3.94 -2.37
CA GLY A 162 9.06 3.82 -2.10
C GLY A 162 8.73 2.59 -1.26
N ALA A 163 9.30 1.43 -1.59
CA ALA A 163 9.14 0.20 -0.82
C ALA A 163 9.64 0.34 0.64
N PHE A 164 10.79 1.01 0.83
CA PHE A 164 11.31 1.34 2.16
C PHE A 164 10.40 2.31 2.92
N GLY A 165 9.86 3.33 2.25
CA GLY A 165 8.89 4.26 2.82
C GLY A 165 7.66 3.53 3.35
N TRP A 166 7.09 2.65 2.52
CA TRP A 166 5.90 1.88 2.89
C TRP A 166 6.17 0.88 4.03
N ALA A 167 7.31 0.19 4.02
CA ALA A 167 7.73 -0.65 5.15
C ALA A 167 7.93 0.19 6.43
N GLY A 168 8.52 1.38 6.29
CA GLY A 168 8.72 2.35 7.36
C GLY A 168 7.42 2.79 8.01
N ILE A 169 6.35 3.02 7.23
CA ILE A 169 5.00 3.32 7.73
C ILE A 169 4.53 2.21 8.66
N ALA A 170 4.58 0.96 8.21
CA ALA A 170 4.17 -0.18 9.03
C ALA A 170 4.99 -0.28 10.33
N LEU A 171 6.31 -0.02 10.27
CA LEU A 171 7.18 -0.01 11.44
C LEU A 171 6.85 1.14 12.40
N VAL A 172 6.62 2.36 11.90
CA VAL A 172 6.24 3.53 12.73
C VAL A 172 4.91 3.30 13.43
N LEU A 173 3.92 2.73 12.74
CA LEU A 173 2.62 2.36 13.32
C LEU A 173 2.75 1.34 14.46
N ARG A 174 3.82 0.53 14.44
CA ARG A 174 4.05 -0.54 15.42
C ARG A 174 4.96 -0.19 16.58
N LEU A 175 6.06 0.48 16.28
CA LEU A 175 7.16 0.70 17.21
C LEU A 175 7.05 2.04 17.96
N SER A 176 6.27 2.97 17.43
CA SER A 176 6.13 4.29 18.04
C SER A 176 4.94 4.38 19.01
N ARG A 177 4.82 5.52 19.70
CA ARG A 177 3.66 5.85 20.53
C ARG A 177 2.35 5.92 19.76
N LEU A 178 2.39 6.01 18.43
CA LEU A 178 1.17 5.93 17.60
C LEU A 178 0.44 4.59 17.77
N SER A 179 1.15 3.51 18.08
CA SER A 179 0.55 2.21 18.37
C SER A 179 -0.40 2.20 19.58
N THR A 180 -0.39 3.26 20.39
CA THR A 180 -1.25 3.44 21.58
C THR A 180 -2.48 4.31 21.33
N VAL A 181 -2.55 5.01 20.19
CA VAL A 181 -3.72 5.79 19.79
C VAL A 181 -4.56 5.01 18.79
N ARG A 182 -5.79 5.46 18.57
CA ARG A 182 -6.74 4.79 17.68
C ARG A 182 -6.29 4.82 16.21
N PRO A 183 -6.63 3.81 15.38
CA PRO A 183 -6.31 3.77 13.95
C PRO A 183 -6.73 5.03 13.18
N GLU A 184 -7.87 5.63 13.53
CA GLU A 184 -8.35 6.88 12.93
C GLU A 184 -7.34 8.01 13.16
N MET A 185 -6.76 8.10 14.37
CA MET A 185 -5.77 9.13 14.69
C MET A 185 -4.43 8.86 13.99
N GLN A 186 -4.05 7.59 13.84
CA GLN A 186 -2.85 7.19 13.09
C GLN A 186 -2.99 7.60 11.61
N LEU A 187 -4.13 7.29 10.99
CA LEU A 187 -4.42 7.68 9.62
C LEU A 187 -4.55 9.20 9.46
N PHE A 188 -5.13 9.90 10.44
CA PHE A 188 -5.24 11.35 10.44
C PHE A 188 -3.87 12.01 10.34
N TRP A 189 -2.88 11.56 11.14
CA TRP A 189 -1.50 12.04 11.05
C TRP A 189 -0.90 11.78 9.67
N GLN A 190 -1.05 10.54 9.18
CA GLN A 190 -0.53 10.12 7.88
C GLN A 190 -1.08 10.99 6.73
N LEU A 191 -2.40 11.18 6.66
CA LEU A 191 -3.05 11.92 5.59
C LEU A 191 -2.86 13.43 5.70
N SER A 192 -2.91 14.01 6.91
CA SER A 192 -2.81 15.46 7.09
C SER A 192 -1.42 15.96 6.73
N VAL A 193 -0.38 15.27 7.20
CA VAL A 193 1.01 15.65 6.92
C VAL A 193 1.36 15.37 5.45
N SER A 194 0.92 14.23 4.90
CA SER A 194 1.16 13.95 3.49
C SER A 194 0.42 14.90 2.54
N ALA A 195 -0.80 15.33 2.88
CA ALA A 195 -1.51 16.33 2.09
C ALA A 195 -0.70 17.62 1.95
N VAL A 196 -0.13 18.13 3.05
CA VAL A 196 0.71 19.34 3.03
C VAL A 196 1.96 19.12 2.17
N ILE A 197 2.69 18.02 2.40
CA ILE A 197 3.94 17.74 1.69
C ILE A 197 3.69 17.52 0.19
N LEU A 198 2.71 16.70 -0.18
CA LEU A 198 2.41 16.37 -1.57
C LEU A 198 1.95 17.59 -2.36
N LEU A 199 1.11 18.45 -1.78
CA LEU A 199 0.69 19.69 -2.43
C LEU A 199 1.82 20.73 -2.51
N ALA A 200 2.73 20.77 -1.52
CA ALA A 200 3.88 21.66 -1.57
C ALA A 200 4.89 21.23 -2.65
N VAL A 201 5.04 19.92 -2.88
CA VAL A 201 5.99 19.35 -3.84
C VAL A 201 5.39 19.20 -5.25
N SER A 202 4.06 19.13 -5.40
CA SER A 202 3.41 18.97 -6.70
C SER A 202 3.82 19.98 -7.78
N PRO A 203 4.14 21.27 -7.51
CA PRO A 203 4.59 22.21 -8.54
C PRO A 203 5.84 21.76 -9.29
N MET A 204 6.65 20.87 -8.71
CA MET A 204 7.88 20.35 -9.32
C MET A 204 7.64 19.32 -10.44
N PHE A 205 6.40 18.88 -10.65
CA PHE A 205 6.04 17.77 -11.54
C PHE A 205 5.15 18.20 -12.72
N GLY A 206 5.13 19.50 -13.03
CA GLY A 206 4.42 20.07 -14.18
C GLY A 206 2.99 20.56 -13.87
N PRO A 207 2.17 20.76 -14.92
CA PRO A 207 0.84 21.35 -14.77
C PRO A 207 -0.11 20.47 -13.95
N PHE A 208 -0.80 21.06 -12.97
CA PHE A 208 -1.69 20.33 -12.05
C PHE A 208 -2.89 19.68 -12.74
N LEU A 209 -3.51 20.42 -13.67
CA LEU A 209 -4.67 20.00 -14.44
C LEU A 209 -4.25 19.75 -15.88
N ARG A 210 -4.68 18.61 -16.43
CA ARG A 210 -4.40 18.15 -17.79
C ARG A 210 -5.71 17.87 -18.51
N ASP A 211 -6.56 18.89 -18.58
CA ASP A 211 -7.92 18.82 -19.14
C ASP A 211 -8.81 17.72 -18.51
N PRO A 212 -9.09 17.79 -17.19
CA PRO A 212 -9.84 16.75 -16.51
C PRO A 212 -11.32 16.74 -16.92
N GLY A 213 -11.73 15.72 -17.67
CA GLY A 213 -13.15 15.36 -17.85
C GLY A 213 -13.81 14.73 -16.61
N MET A 214 -15.13 14.53 -16.68
CA MET A 214 -15.98 13.97 -15.60
C MET A 214 -15.45 12.65 -15.01
N TRP A 215 -14.95 11.74 -15.85
CA TRP A 215 -14.41 10.45 -15.42
C TRP A 215 -13.22 10.58 -14.46
N HIS A 216 -12.39 11.61 -14.63
CA HIS A 216 -11.25 11.86 -13.74
C HIS A 216 -11.71 12.30 -12.34
N PHE A 217 -12.76 13.12 -12.26
CA PHE A 217 -13.35 13.54 -10.98
C PHE A 217 -14.04 12.37 -10.27
N MET A 218 -14.72 11.48 -11.00
CA MET A 218 -15.28 10.25 -10.45
C MET A 218 -14.17 9.33 -9.90
N GLY A 219 -13.06 9.19 -10.64
CA GLY A 219 -11.89 8.43 -10.19
C GLY A 219 -11.28 9.03 -8.90
N LEU A 220 -11.16 10.36 -8.84
CA LEU A 220 -10.71 11.06 -7.64
C LEU A 220 -11.66 10.84 -6.45
N ALA A 221 -12.98 10.92 -6.66
CA ALA A 221 -13.96 10.67 -5.62
C ALA A 221 -13.88 9.22 -5.08
N TYR A 222 -13.75 8.24 -5.97
CA TYR A 222 -13.51 6.84 -5.59
C TYR A 222 -12.23 6.71 -4.77
N GLN A 223 -11.14 7.33 -5.21
CA GLN A 223 -9.87 7.30 -4.50
C GLN A 223 -9.94 7.96 -3.12
N ILE A 224 -10.69 9.07 -2.97
CA ILE A 224 -10.89 9.73 -1.68
C ILE A 224 -11.70 8.82 -0.75
N LEU A 225 -12.85 8.33 -1.19
CA LEU A 225 -13.80 7.63 -0.33
C LEU A 225 -13.36 6.19 -0.06
N ALA A 226 -13.25 5.38 -1.12
CA ALA A 226 -13.04 3.94 -0.99
C ALA A 226 -11.61 3.59 -0.55
N VAL A 227 -10.60 4.29 -1.10
CA VAL A 227 -9.20 3.91 -0.91
C VAL A 227 -8.56 4.71 0.22
N ALA A 228 -8.52 6.03 0.10
CA ALA A 228 -7.74 6.87 0.99
C ALA A 228 -8.36 7.03 2.39
N SER A 229 -9.70 7.05 2.46
CA SER A 229 -10.43 7.12 3.73
C SER A 229 -10.62 5.73 4.31
N PHE A 230 -11.53 4.93 3.75
CA PHE A 230 -11.91 3.66 4.37
C PHE A 230 -10.88 2.56 4.14
N GLY A 231 -10.28 2.46 2.96
CA GLY A 231 -9.27 1.45 2.65
C GLY A 231 -8.03 1.55 3.55
N PHE A 232 -7.38 2.70 3.59
CA PHE A 232 -6.22 2.88 4.47
C PHE A 232 -6.58 2.86 5.95
N LEU A 233 -7.78 3.33 6.35
CA LEU A 233 -8.23 3.17 7.72
C LEU A 233 -8.34 1.70 8.09
N PHE A 234 -8.89 0.89 7.18
CA PHE A 234 -9.02 -0.54 7.35
C PHE A 234 -7.66 -1.23 7.42
N TRP A 235 -6.69 -0.83 6.58
CA TRP A 235 -5.34 -1.36 6.63
C TRP A 235 -4.62 -1.02 7.95
N VAL A 236 -4.68 0.22 8.41
CA VAL A 236 -4.11 0.65 9.70
C VAL A 236 -4.80 -0.09 10.85
N PHE A 237 -6.11 -0.26 10.79
CA PHE A 237 -6.88 -1.06 11.74
C PHE A 237 -6.42 -2.53 11.76
N LEU A 238 -6.26 -3.16 10.61
CA LEU A 238 -5.77 -4.55 10.51
C LEU A 238 -4.35 -4.67 11.05
N ILE A 239 -3.46 -3.72 10.77
CA ILE A 239 -2.15 -3.67 11.40
C ILE A 239 -2.32 -3.58 12.92
N SER A 240 -3.21 -2.75 13.46
CA SER A 240 -3.37 -2.66 14.92
C SER A 240 -3.71 -4.00 15.61
N ILE A 241 -4.29 -4.96 14.87
CA ILE A 241 -4.76 -6.26 15.38
C ILE A 241 -3.82 -7.41 15.01
N TYR A 242 -3.35 -7.50 13.77
CA TYR A 242 -2.65 -8.66 13.19
C TYR A 242 -1.19 -8.35 12.87
N PRO A 243 -0.25 -9.32 12.89
CA PRO A 243 1.17 -9.09 12.66
C PRO A 243 1.45 -8.26 11.39
N ALA A 244 2.34 -7.27 11.49
CA ALA A 244 2.56 -6.30 10.42
C ALA A 244 3.06 -6.97 9.13
N SER A 245 4.01 -7.90 9.26
CA SER A 245 4.53 -8.66 8.12
C SER A 245 3.46 -9.56 7.49
N GLY A 246 2.56 -10.10 8.32
CA GLY A 246 1.42 -10.90 7.88
C GLY A 246 0.46 -10.08 7.03
N VAL A 247 0.00 -8.93 7.55
CA VAL A 247 -0.89 -8.00 6.83
C VAL A 247 -0.25 -7.55 5.51
N ALA A 248 1.03 -7.14 5.55
CA ALA A 248 1.73 -6.68 4.36
C ALA A 248 1.89 -7.75 3.28
N SER A 249 1.99 -9.04 3.63
CA SER A 249 2.12 -10.11 2.63
C SER A 249 0.91 -10.21 1.69
N PHE A 250 -0.27 -9.75 2.10
CA PHE A 250 -1.44 -9.70 1.21
C PHE A 250 -1.31 -8.65 0.11
N ALA A 251 -0.36 -7.70 0.22
CA ALA A 251 -0.06 -6.77 -0.86
C ALA A 251 0.37 -7.49 -2.15
N PHE A 252 0.99 -8.67 -2.05
CA PHE A 252 1.35 -9.50 -3.21
C PHE A 252 0.15 -9.95 -4.04
N LEU A 253 -1.07 -9.96 -3.47
CA LEU A 253 -2.29 -10.24 -4.25
C LEU A 253 -2.61 -9.12 -5.23
N THR A 254 -2.31 -7.87 -4.89
CA THR A 254 -2.68 -6.69 -5.67
C THR A 254 -2.24 -6.77 -7.14
N PRO A 255 -0.96 -7.03 -7.49
CA PRO A 255 -0.55 -7.10 -8.89
C PRO A 255 -1.22 -8.27 -9.64
N VAL A 256 -1.39 -9.42 -8.97
CA VAL A 256 -2.03 -10.59 -9.59
C VAL A 256 -3.51 -10.33 -9.86
N LEU A 257 -4.24 -9.81 -8.87
CA LEU A 257 -5.65 -9.45 -8.99
C LEU A 257 -5.85 -8.33 -10.01
N SER A 258 -4.95 -7.34 -10.06
CA SER A 258 -5.03 -6.24 -11.03
C SER A 258 -4.91 -6.74 -12.47
N VAL A 259 -4.01 -7.68 -12.76
CA VAL A 259 -3.87 -8.27 -14.09
C VAL A 259 -5.08 -9.14 -14.45
N THR A 260 -5.60 -9.92 -13.49
CA THR A 260 -6.84 -10.68 -13.69
C THR A 260 -8.04 -9.79 -13.96
N LEU A 261 -8.15 -8.64 -13.28
CA LEU A 261 -9.18 -7.64 -13.54
C LEU A 261 -8.99 -6.94 -14.90
N GLY A 262 -7.75 -6.71 -15.33
CA GLY A 262 -7.44 -6.22 -16.68
C GLY A 262 -7.97 -7.16 -17.75
N TRP A 263 -7.72 -8.47 -17.63
CA TRP A 263 -8.33 -9.49 -18.50
C TRP A 263 -9.86 -9.45 -18.48
N LEU A 264 -10.47 -9.46 -17.28
CA LEU A 264 -11.93 -9.56 -17.14
C LEU A 264 -12.69 -8.31 -17.59
N LEU A 265 -12.17 -7.12 -17.30
CA LEU A 265 -12.85 -5.84 -17.52
C LEU A 265 -12.43 -5.14 -18.81
N LEU A 266 -11.17 -5.32 -19.23
CA LEU A 266 -10.61 -4.63 -20.40
C LEU A 266 -10.42 -5.57 -21.60
N GLY A 267 -10.69 -6.88 -21.44
CA GLY A 267 -10.53 -7.86 -22.51
C GLY A 267 -9.07 -8.10 -22.91
N GLU A 268 -8.10 -7.81 -22.04
CA GLU A 268 -6.69 -8.18 -22.23
C GLU A 268 -6.57 -9.71 -22.36
N GLU A 269 -5.50 -10.28 -22.94
CA GLU A 269 -5.36 -11.74 -23.06
C GLU A 269 -4.83 -12.40 -21.78
N MET A 270 -5.46 -13.50 -21.31
CA MET A 270 -4.98 -14.23 -20.13
C MET A 270 -3.90 -15.24 -20.53
N GLY A 271 -2.65 -14.92 -20.22
CA GLY A 271 -1.55 -15.87 -20.34
C GLY A 271 -1.53 -16.90 -19.20
N TRP A 272 -0.92 -18.06 -19.47
CA TRP A 272 -0.67 -19.11 -18.46
C TRP A 272 0.16 -18.63 -17.26
N ASN A 273 0.93 -17.54 -17.45
CA ASN A 273 1.68 -16.86 -16.39
C ASN A 273 0.78 -16.32 -15.27
N VAL A 274 -0.44 -15.87 -15.58
CA VAL A 274 -1.39 -15.33 -14.57
C VAL A 274 -1.84 -16.45 -13.62
N ILE A 275 -2.15 -17.63 -14.17
CA ILE A 275 -2.55 -18.81 -13.37
C ILE A 275 -1.41 -19.27 -12.48
N GLY A 276 -0.19 -19.39 -13.03
CA GLY A 276 1.01 -19.72 -12.25
C GLY A 276 1.27 -18.70 -11.13
N ALA A 277 1.12 -17.40 -11.41
CA ALA A 277 1.29 -16.34 -10.43
C ALA A 277 0.25 -16.41 -9.29
N MET A 278 -1.02 -16.67 -9.61
CA MET A 278 -2.08 -16.87 -8.61
C MET A 278 -1.74 -18.00 -7.65
N VAL A 279 -1.30 -19.15 -8.18
CA VAL A 279 -0.93 -20.31 -7.37
C VAL A 279 0.27 -19.98 -6.48
N LEU A 280 1.33 -19.40 -7.03
CA LEU A 280 2.55 -19.05 -6.29
C LEU A 280 2.27 -18.04 -5.18
N VAL A 281 1.51 -16.98 -5.45
CA VAL A 281 1.14 -15.97 -4.45
C VAL A 281 0.24 -16.55 -3.38
N ALA A 282 -0.78 -17.35 -3.73
CA ALA A 282 -1.66 -17.99 -2.76
C ALA A 282 -0.88 -18.92 -1.83
N LEU A 283 -0.03 -19.80 -2.38
CA LEU A 283 0.84 -20.68 -1.58
C LEU A 283 1.80 -19.87 -0.70
N GLY A 284 2.41 -18.82 -1.26
CA GLY A 284 3.31 -17.94 -0.53
C GLY A 284 2.66 -17.31 0.70
N ILE A 285 1.47 -16.71 0.54
CA ILE A 285 0.70 -16.09 1.63
C ILE A 285 0.30 -17.13 2.69
N VAL A 286 -0.12 -18.33 2.27
CA VAL A 286 -0.44 -19.42 3.18
C VAL A 286 0.78 -19.82 4.02
N LEU A 287 1.95 -19.96 3.41
CA LEU A 287 3.19 -20.33 4.11
C LEU A 287 3.69 -19.23 5.05
N ILE A 288 3.60 -17.96 4.64
CA ILE A 288 3.99 -16.80 5.48
C ILE A 288 3.17 -16.76 6.78
N ASN A 289 1.87 -17.05 6.66
CA ASN A 289 0.90 -16.99 7.75
C ASN A 289 0.68 -18.34 8.46
N ARG A 290 1.38 -19.40 8.06
CA ARG A 290 1.26 -20.72 8.67
C ARG A 290 1.88 -20.73 10.08
N LYS A 291 1.19 -21.40 11.00
CA LYS A 291 1.61 -21.52 12.40
C LYS A 291 3.03 -22.12 12.49
N LYS A 292 3.90 -21.48 13.27
CA LYS A 292 5.10 -22.13 13.78
C LYS A 292 4.63 -23.22 14.75
N ARG A 293 4.81 -24.51 14.40
CA ARG A 293 4.58 -25.59 15.37
C ARG A 293 5.46 -25.27 16.59
N PRO A 294 4.91 -25.24 17.82
CA PRO A 294 5.75 -25.20 19.01
C PRO A 294 6.73 -26.37 18.91
N ALA A 295 8.01 -26.09 19.07
CA ALA A 295 9.01 -27.14 19.29
C ALA A 295 8.78 -27.76 20.66
#